data_AF-G6XIT0-F1
#
_entry.id   AF-G6XIT0-F1
#
_cell.length_a   1.000
_cell.length_b   1.000
_cell.length_c   1.000
_cell.angle_alpha   90.00
_cell.angle_beta   90.00
_cell.angle_gamma   90.00
#
_symmetry.space_group_name_H-M   'P 1'
#
loop_
_entity.id
_entity.type
_entity.pdbx_description
1 polymer ?
#
loop_
_entity_poly.entity_id
_entity_poly.type
_entity_poly.pdbx_seq_one_letter_code
_entity_poly.pdbx_strand_id
1 'polypeptide(L)' 'MGYAPRKTNGGHVCWTHPCGALVFGSSTPGDHRNEQNLLALMRRKLRQSAAASAS' A
#
# COMPACT_ATOMS: atom_id res chain seq x y z
N MET A 1 -1.16 -1.46 -10.55
CA MET A 1 -1.20 -1.31 -9.08
C MET A 1 -2.42 -0.48 -8.78
N GLY A 2 -3.56 -1.09 -8.45
CA GLY A 2 -4.81 -0.36 -8.25
C GLY A 2 -4.83 0.57 -7.04
N TYR A 3 -3.70 0.84 -6.38
CA TYR A 3 -3.66 1.61 -5.14
C TYR A 3 -3.28 3.07 -5.41
N ALA A 4 -4.09 4.02 -4.95
CA ALA A 4 -3.82 5.45 -5.02
C ALA A 4 -3.38 6.00 -3.64
N PRO A 5 -2.24 6.70 -3.55
CA PRO A 5 -1.78 7.30 -2.30
C PRO A 5 -2.59 8.56 -1.95
N ARG A 6 -2.90 8.74 -0.67
CA ARG A 6 -3.54 9.92 -0.08
C ARG A 6 -2.89 10.23 1.26
N LYS A 7 -2.59 11.50 1.53
CA LYS A 7 -2.19 11.95 2.88
C LYS A 7 -3.42 12.06 3.78
N THR A 8 -3.31 11.51 4.98
CA THR A 8 -4.30 11.67 6.06
C THR A 8 -4.07 12.99 6.78
N ASN A 9 -5.07 13.43 7.57
CA ASN A 9 -4.94 14.63 8.40
C ASN A 9 -3.84 14.51 9.47
N GLY A 10 -3.45 13.28 9.83
CA GLY A 10 -2.36 12.99 10.77
C GLY A 10 -0.97 12.92 10.14
N GLY A 11 -0.84 13.19 8.84
CA GLY A 11 0.44 13.16 8.12
C GLY A 11 0.86 11.77 7.63
N HIS A 12 0.07 10.73 7.87
CA HIS A 12 0.32 9.38 7.35
C HIS A 12 -0.10 9.26 5.89
N VAL A 13 0.57 8.37 5.14
CA VAL A 13 0.13 7.97 3.81
C VAL A 13 -0.83 6.78 3.93
N CYS A 14 -1.99 6.90 3.29
CA CYS A 14 -2.98 5.84 3.12
C CYS A 14 -3.09 5.52 1.62
N TRP A 15 -3.09 4.24 1.27
CA TRP A 15 -3.31 3.76 -0.09
C TRP A 15 -4.70 3.15 -0.21
N THR A 16 -5.47 3.62 -1.20
CA THR A 16 -6.84 3.15 -1.45
C THR A 16 -6.92 2.35 -2.74
N HIS A 17 -7.55 1.17 -2.68
CA HIS A 17 -7.87 0.35 -3.85
C HIS A 17 -9.31 0.58 -4.34
N PRO A 18 -9.61 0.50 -5.66
CA PRO A 18 -10.95 0.59 -6.21
C PRO A 18 -11.97 -0.37 -5.61
N CYS A 19 -11.53 -1.52 -5.09
CA CYS A 19 -12.41 -2.48 -4.41
C CYS A 19 -12.78 -2.07 -2.97
N GLY A 20 -12.30 -0.93 -2.48
CA GLY A 20 -12.52 -0.45 -1.11
C GLY A 20 -11.44 -0.86 -0.10
N ALA A 21 -10.42 -1.61 -0.50
CA ALA A 21 -9.32 -1.97 0.40
C ALA A 21 -8.44 -0.75 0.75
N LEU A 22 -8.03 -0.66 2.01
CA LEU A 22 -7.21 0.42 2.55
C LEU A 22 -5.92 -0.15 3.16
N VAL A 23 -4.80 0.52 2.89
CA VAL A 23 -3.50 0.19 3.49
C VAL A 23 -2.90 1.46 4.08
N PHE A 24 -2.45 1.40 5.32
CA PHE A 24 -1.84 2.54 6.02
C PHE A 24 -0.32 2.36 6.13
N GLY A 25 0.41 3.45 5.94
CA GLY A 25 1.84 3.55 6.24
C GLY A 25 2.10 3.58 7.75
N SER A 26 3.37 3.45 8.13
CA SER A 26 3.80 3.52 9.55
C SER A 26 3.36 4.84 10.19
N SER A 27 3.15 4.79 11.51
CA SER A 27 2.72 5.91 12.35
C SER A 27 3.70 7.08 12.39
N THR A 28 4.93 6.93 11.89
CA THR A 28 5.92 8.01 11.79
C THR A 28 5.70 8.80 10.49
N PRO A 29 5.24 10.06 10.56
CA PRO A 29 5.08 10.89 9.37
C PRO A 29 6.43 11.14 8.69
N GLY A 30 6.47 11.03 7.36
CA GLY A 30 7.66 11.39 6.56
C GLY A 30 8.77 10.33 6.48
N ASP A 31 8.55 9.11 6.99
CA ASP A 31 9.49 8.00 6.76
C ASP A 31 9.39 7.47 5.32
N HIS A 32 10.09 8.15 4.42
CA HIS A 32 10.13 7.81 3.01
C HIS A 32 10.61 6.38 2.74
N ARG A 33 11.54 5.88 3.56
CA ARG A 33 12.07 4.51 3.37
C ARG A 33 11.00 3.49 3.69
N ASN A 34 10.25 3.70 4.76
CA ASN A 34 9.14 2.85 5.11
C ASN A 34 8.02 2.88 4.05
N GLU A 35 7.71 4.06 3.48
CA GLU A 35 6.77 4.18 2.36
C GLU A 35 7.20 3.32 1.16
N GLN A 36 8.47 3.39 0.76
CA GLN A 36 9.00 2.58 -0.35
C GLN A 36 8.97 1.07 -0.05
N ASN A 37 9.33 0.68 1.18
CA ASN A 37 9.29 -0.72 1.61
C ASN A 37 7.86 -1.27 1.57
N LEU A 38 6.88 -0.49 2.05
CA LEU A 38 5.48 -0.87 2.03
C LEU A 38 4.96 -1.00 0.59
N LEU A 39 5.29 -0.06 -0.30
CA LEU A 39 4.96 -0.14 -1.72
C LEU A 39 5.54 -1.42 -2.36
N ALA A 40 6.79 -1.76 -2.05
CA ALA A 40 7.42 -2.98 -2.54
C ALA A 40 6.72 -4.25 -2.01
N LEU A 41 6.35 -4.26 -0.73
CA LEU A 41 5.61 -5.35 -0.11
C LEU A 41 4.24 -5.53 -0.75
N MET A 42 3.49 -4.44 -0.96
CA MET A 42 2.20 -4.46 -1.65
C MET A 42 2.35 -5.03 -3.07
N ARG A 43 3.38 -4.63 -3.82
CA ARG A 43 3.67 -5.16 -5.18
C ARG A 43 3.92 -6.66 -5.16
N ARG A 44 4.71 -7.12 -4.19
CA ARG A 44 5.00 -8.54 -4.05
C ARG A 44 3.74 -9.34 -3.70
N LYS A 45 2.94 -8.87 -2.75
CA LYS A 45 1.71 -9.56 -2.32
C LYS A 45 0.67 -9.64 -3.43
N LEU A 46 0.44 -8.55 -4.17
CA LEU A 46 -0.49 -8.59 -5.30
C LEU A 46 -0.06 -9.57 -6.40
N ARG A 47 1.25 -9.64 -6.71
CA ARG A 47 1.75 -10.64 -7.66
C ARG A 47 1.54 -12.06 -7.15
N GLN A 48 1.78 -12.31 -5.86
CA GLN A 48 1.56 -13.62 -5.25
C GLN A 48 0.07 -14.01 -5.28
N SER A 49 -0.83 -13.07 -4.99
CA SER A 49 -2.27 -13.30 -5.07
C SER A 49 -2.72 -13.58 -6.50
N ALA A 50 -2.23 -12.83 -7.49
CA ALA A 50 -2.56 -13.09 -8.90
C ALA A 50 -2.07 -14.47 -9.37
N ALA A 51 -0.89 -14.92 -8.94
CA ALA A 51 -0.39 -16.25 -9.25
C ALA A 51 -1.22 -17.35 -8.57
N ALA A 52 -1.60 -17.17 -7.30
CA ALA A 52 -2.40 -18.13 -6.55
C ALA A 52 -3.84 -18.27 -7.09
N SER A 53 -4.41 -17.23 -7.70
CA SER A 53 -5.74 -17.29 -8.34
C SER A 53 -5.71 -17.86 -9.76
N ALA A 54 -4.53 -18.06 -10.35
CA ALA A 54 -4.35 -18.66 -11.68
C ALA A 54 -3.95 -20.16 -11.63
N SER A 55 -3.89 -20.73 -10.42
CA SER A 55 -3.59 -22.14 -10.13
C SER A 55 -4.88 -22.88 -9.80
#